data_AF-A0A9P6DB63-F1
#
_entry.id   AF-A0A9P6DB63-F1
#
_cell.length_a   1.000
_cell.length_b   1.000
_cell.length_c   1.000
_cell.angle_alpha   90.00
_cell.angle_beta   90.00
_cell.angle_gamma   90.00
#
_symmetry.space_group_name_H-M   'P 1'
#
loop_
_entity.id
_entity.type
_entity.pdbx_description
1 polymer ?
#
loop_
_entity_poly.entity_id
_entity_poly.type
_entity_poly.pdbx_seq_one_letter_code
_entity_poly.pdbx_strand_id
1 'polypeptide(L)'
;MINYVYILASLSLFHTALGAVAGAPVLPESTELYNRGAVIEEVVSISNVSHYRIELPKSDRTTITASKAPDGTRVWSSDGSMANDRYKLAKGFLDTPSVSKQGGLNNAGFVQLSGCINLDKAPQLIPSDKGGFYRSSSASVDPNMNFQGSRCEGYKQFVECVQPSNKQFILRCCNDEEDCPAPSGSQKCSDVLKGSYGACAEART
;
A
#
# COMPACT_ATOMS: atom_id res chain seq x y z
N MET A 1 72.85 7.06 55.24
CA MET A 1 72.09 8.20 55.78
C MET A 1 70.71 7.71 56.18
N ILE A 2 70.48 7.53 57.47
CA ILE A 2 69.19 7.21 58.08
C ILE A 2 69.07 8.17 59.26
N ASN A 3 67.98 8.92 59.34
CA ASN A 3 67.28 9.13 60.61
C ASN A 3 65.91 9.79 60.40
N TYR A 4 64.95 9.24 61.14
CA TYR A 4 63.56 9.66 61.30
C TYR A 4 63.43 11.07 61.89
N VAL A 5 62.45 11.84 61.41
CA VAL A 5 61.85 12.97 62.16
C VAL A 5 60.35 12.96 61.91
N TYR A 6 59.58 12.84 63.00
CA TYR A 6 58.13 13.04 63.07
C TYR A 6 57.82 14.53 63.17
N ILE A 7 56.80 15.05 62.45
CA ILE A 7 56.15 16.33 62.79
C ILE A 7 54.62 16.19 62.71
N LEU A 8 54.00 16.81 63.70
CA LEU A 8 52.62 16.76 64.16
C LEU A 8 51.64 17.63 63.35
N ALA A 9 50.39 17.14 63.38
CA ALA A 9 49.09 17.82 63.37
C ALA A 9 48.98 19.34 63.11
N SER A 10 48.05 19.70 62.23
CA SER A 10 47.20 20.88 62.40
C SER A 10 45.78 20.66 61.83
N LEU A 11 44.80 20.75 62.73
CA LEU A 11 43.38 20.95 62.44
C LEU A 11 43.18 22.39 61.93
N SER A 12 42.30 22.61 60.96
CA SER A 12 40.99 23.26 61.20
C SER A 12 40.26 23.72 59.92
N LEU A 13 38.97 23.34 59.88
CA LEU A 13 37.77 24.07 59.41
C LEU A 13 37.70 24.55 57.95
N PHE A 14 36.66 24.11 57.21
CA PHE A 14 35.43 24.89 57.00
C PHE A 14 34.43 24.13 56.10
N HIS A 15 33.26 23.85 56.69
CA HIS A 15 31.90 23.94 56.17
C HIS A 15 31.53 23.57 54.71
N THR A 16 30.59 22.62 54.65
CA THR A 16 29.38 22.57 53.81
C THR A 16 29.52 22.47 52.28
N ALA A 17 29.13 21.32 51.74
CA ALA A 17 27.97 21.22 50.84
C ALA A 17 27.57 19.74 50.68
N LEU A 18 26.53 19.33 51.41
CA LEU A 18 25.81 18.10 51.11
C LEU A 18 24.96 18.38 49.86
N GLY A 19 25.58 18.25 48.69
CA GLY A 19 24.87 18.29 47.42
C GLY A 19 24.22 16.93 47.17
N ALA A 20 23.03 16.71 47.71
CA ALA A 20 22.15 15.67 47.19
C ALA A 20 21.81 16.09 45.75
N VAL A 21 22.50 15.50 44.76
CA VAL A 21 21.97 15.45 43.40
C VAL A 21 20.76 14.54 43.51
N ALA A 22 19.60 15.16 43.75
CA ALA A 22 18.34 14.55 43.36
C ALA A 22 18.50 14.27 41.87
N GLY A 23 18.75 13.01 41.52
CA GLY A 23 18.52 12.53 40.18
C GLY A 23 17.07 12.85 39.90
N ALA A 24 16.83 13.95 39.18
CA ALA A 24 15.55 14.16 38.55
C ALA A 24 15.29 12.85 37.80
N PRO A 25 14.11 12.21 38.00
CA PRO A 25 13.75 11.14 37.09
C PRO A 25 13.88 11.77 35.70
N VAL A 26 14.79 11.22 34.90
CA VAL A 26 14.75 11.40 33.46
C VAL A 26 13.35 10.93 33.11
N LEU A 27 12.43 11.88 32.96
CA LEU A 27 11.14 11.60 32.38
C LEU A 27 11.48 10.95 31.05
N PRO A 28 11.06 9.69 30.82
CA PRO A 28 11.29 9.07 29.54
C PRO A 28 10.77 10.06 28.51
N GLU A 29 11.69 10.45 27.62
CA GLU A 29 11.41 11.16 26.39
C GLU A 29 10.08 10.63 25.88
N SER A 30 9.11 11.54 25.79
CA SER A 30 7.73 11.23 25.47
C SER A 30 7.76 10.27 24.29
N THR A 31 7.49 9.01 24.58
CA THR A 31 7.15 8.04 23.57
C THR A 31 5.83 8.59 23.08
N GLU A 32 5.89 9.42 22.03
CA GLU A 32 4.74 9.63 21.18
C GLU A 32 4.35 8.23 20.76
N LEU A 33 3.40 7.68 21.51
CA LEU A 33 2.42 6.74 21.02
C LEU A 33 1.66 7.50 19.94
N TYR A 34 2.34 7.73 18.80
CA TYR A 34 1.67 7.80 17.52
C TYR A 34 0.85 6.53 17.51
N ASN A 35 -0.45 6.70 17.68
CA ASN A 35 -1.43 5.65 17.53
C ASN A 35 -1.18 5.02 16.16
N ARG A 36 -0.32 4.00 16.12
CA ARG A 36 -0.35 2.94 15.12
C ARG A 36 -1.62 2.15 15.43
N GLY A 37 -2.78 2.81 15.26
CA GLY A 37 -3.93 2.09 14.74
C GLY A 37 -3.38 1.33 13.55
N ALA A 38 -3.46 0.00 13.61
CA ALA A 38 -2.79 -0.89 12.67
C ALA A 38 -2.83 -0.24 11.29
N VAL A 39 -1.65 0.11 10.76
CA VAL A 39 -1.53 0.40 9.33
C VAL A 39 -1.88 -0.94 8.71
N ILE A 40 -3.17 -1.15 8.47
CA ILE A 40 -3.65 -2.18 7.57
C ILE A 40 -2.99 -1.80 6.28
N GLU A 41 -1.85 -2.43 6.00
CA GLU A 41 -1.21 -2.26 4.71
C GLU A 41 -2.31 -2.48 3.68
N GLU A 42 -2.54 -1.45 2.86
CA GLU A 42 -3.51 -1.51 1.77
C GLU A 42 -2.89 -2.37 0.66
N VAL A 43 -2.75 -3.66 0.94
CA VAL A 43 -2.10 -4.66 0.09
C VAL A 43 -3.12 -5.20 -0.90
N VAL A 44 -2.85 -5.01 -2.18
CA VAL A 44 -3.56 -5.71 -3.26
C VAL A 44 -3.09 -7.16 -3.31
N SER A 45 -3.96 -8.08 -3.72
CA SER A 45 -3.59 -9.50 -3.79
C SER A 45 -4.45 -10.27 -4.77
N ILE A 46 -3.88 -11.34 -5.33
CA ILE A 46 -4.58 -12.26 -6.23
C ILE A 46 -4.32 -13.69 -5.74
N SER A 47 -5.31 -14.28 -5.07
CA SER A 47 -5.28 -15.70 -4.76
C SER A 47 -5.96 -16.51 -5.88
N ASN A 48 -7.18 -16.09 -6.25
CA ASN A 48 -7.94 -16.66 -7.36
C ASN A 48 -9.10 -15.70 -7.77
N VAL A 49 -9.94 -16.12 -8.71
CA VAL A 49 -11.07 -15.32 -9.25
C VAL A 49 -12.14 -14.93 -8.22
N SER A 50 -12.19 -15.59 -7.06
CA SER A 50 -13.14 -15.32 -5.98
C SER A 50 -12.48 -14.65 -4.75
N HIS A 51 -11.15 -14.60 -4.73
CA HIS A 51 -10.33 -14.16 -3.60
C HIS A 51 -9.20 -13.27 -4.11
N TYR A 52 -9.51 -11.99 -4.19
CA TYR A 52 -8.63 -10.91 -4.65
C TYR A 52 -8.94 -9.60 -3.92
N ARG A 53 -7.91 -8.75 -3.83
CA ARG A 53 -7.93 -7.41 -3.25
C ARG A 53 -7.37 -6.43 -4.26
N ILE A 54 -8.11 -5.36 -4.55
CA ILE A 54 -7.79 -4.40 -5.63
C ILE A 54 -7.95 -2.97 -5.13
N GLU A 55 -7.28 -2.03 -5.79
CA GLU A 55 -7.28 -0.63 -5.38
C GLU A 55 -8.28 0.20 -6.21
N LEU A 56 -9.25 0.84 -5.55
CA LEU A 56 -10.25 1.65 -6.25
C LEU A 56 -10.48 2.97 -5.51
N PRO A 57 -11.19 3.93 -6.12
CA PRO A 57 -11.58 5.13 -5.41
C PRO A 57 -12.31 4.80 -4.11
N LYS A 58 -11.99 5.56 -3.06
CA LYS A 58 -12.60 5.44 -1.74
C LYS A 58 -14.04 5.96 -1.72
N SER A 59 -14.33 6.95 -2.55
CA SER A 59 -15.61 7.66 -2.62
C SER A 59 -16.41 7.28 -3.86
N ASP A 60 -17.74 7.30 -3.72
CA ASP A 60 -18.68 7.11 -4.82
C ASP A 60 -18.42 8.11 -5.96
N ARG A 61 -18.62 7.65 -7.20
CA ARG A 61 -18.55 8.48 -8.42
C ARG A 61 -17.29 9.33 -8.50
N THR A 62 -16.14 8.68 -8.39
CA THR A 62 -14.83 9.33 -8.47
C THR A 62 -14.08 8.85 -9.71
N THR A 63 -13.39 9.76 -10.41
CA THR A 63 -12.51 9.36 -11.52
C THR A 63 -11.22 8.74 -10.99
N ILE A 64 -10.63 7.83 -11.76
CA ILE A 64 -9.33 7.22 -11.42
C ILE A 64 -8.23 8.27 -11.29
N THR A 65 -8.30 9.38 -12.03
CA THR A 65 -7.36 10.50 -11.87
C THR A 65 -7.59 11.26 -10.56
N ALA A 66 -8.83 11.57 -10.21
CA ALA A 66 -9.14 12.30 -8.98
C ALA A 66 -8.83 11.48 -7.72
N SER A 67 -9.05 10.16 -7.77
CA SER A 67 -8.77 9.27 -6.63
C SER A 67 -7.29 9.21 -6.26
N LYS A 68 -6.37 9.60 -7.17
CA LYS A 68 -4.92 9.63 -6.90
C LYS A 68 -4.51 10.77 -5.97
N ALA A 69 -5.44 11.65 -5.60
CA ALA A 69 -5.22 12.58 -4.51
C ALA A 69 -4.89 11.83 -3.20
N PRO A 70 -4.16 12.46 -2.27
CA PRO A 70 -4.07 12.05 -0.87
C PRO A 70 -5.33 11.37 -0.31
N ASP A 71 -5.21 10.12 0.18
CA ASP A 71 -6.32 9.35 0.81
C ASP A 71 -7.55 9.14 -0.11
N GLY A 72 -7.38 9.27 -1.43
CA GLY A 72 -8.46 9.17 -2.42
C GLY A 72 -8.74 7.73 -2.90
N THR A 73 -7.85 6.79 -2.62
CA THR A 73 -8.02 5.35 -2.91
C THR A 73 -8.19 4.53 -1.63
N ARG A 74 -8.54 3.26 -1.83
CA ARG A 74 -8.54 2.23 -0.80
C ARG A 74 -8.45 0.85 -1.47
N VAL A 75 -7.95 -0.14 -0.74
CA VAL A 75 -8.06 -1.55 -1.13
C VAL A 75 -9.43 -2.16 -0.76
N TRP A 76 -10.09 -2.72 -1.77
CA TRP A 76 -11.38 -3.39 -1.68
C TRP A 76 -11.20 -4.91 -1.85
N SER A 77 -11.91 -5.69 -1.04
CA SER A 77 -11.83 -7.16 -1.08
C SER A 77 -13.05 -7.77 -1.77
N SER A 78 -12.82 -8.77 -2.62
CA SER A 78 -13.87 -9.55 -3.29
C SER A 78 -14.61 -10.48 -2.33
N ASP A 79 -13.89 -11.05 -1.38
CA ASP A 79 -14.41 -11.78 -0.24
C ASP A 79 -14.40 -10.86 0.99
N GLY A 80 -15.43 -10.93 1.83
CA GLY A 80 -15.54 -10.07 3.03
C GLY A 80 -14.57 -10.44 4.16
N SER A 81 -13.38 -10.96 3.84
CA SER A 81 -12.48 -11.64 4.80
C SER A 81 -11.75 -10.71 5.78
N MET A 82 -12.06 -9.41 5.81
CA MET A 82 -11.55 -8.51 6.85
C MET A 82 -12.61 -8.37 7.94
N ALA A 83 -12.18 -8.33 9.20
CA ALA A 83 -13.00 -8.22 10.42
C ALA A 83 -13.95 -7.00 10.48
N ASN A 84 -14.04 -6.22 9.40
CA ASN A 84 -15.00 -5.17 9.17
C ASN A 84 -15.51 -5.33 7.73
N ASP A 85 -16.77 -5.72 7.53
CA ASP A 85 -17.47 -5.76 6.23
C ASP A 85 -17.49 -4.43 5.46
N ARG A 86 -16.76 -3.41 5.91
CA ARG A 86 -16.83 -2.02 5.44
C ARG A 86 -16.29 -1.81 4.03
N TYR A 87 -15.36 -2.64 3.54
CA TYR A 87 -14.64 -2.42 2.26
C TYR A 87 -14.69 -3.64 1.34
N LYS A 88 -15.91 -4.15 1.18
CA LYS A 88 -16.23 -5.32 0.36
C LYS A 88 -16.75 -4.87 -0.99
N LEU A 89 -16.24 -5.47 -2.06
CA LEU A 89 -16.82 -5.32 -3.39
C LEU A 89 -18.19 -5.97 -3.43
N ALA A 90 -19.13 -5.34 -4.15
CA ALA A 90 -20.38 -5.99 -4.44
C ALA A 90 -20.12 -7.30 -5.21
N LYS A 91 -20.86 -8.36 -4.86
CA LYS A 91 -20.75 -9.64 -5.56
C LYS A 91 -21.02 -9.43 -7.05
N GLY A 92 -20.14 -9.95 -7.89
CA GLY A 92 -20.21 -9.76 -9.34
C GLY A 92 -19.60 -8.45 -9.84
N PHE A 93 -18.74 -7.79 -9.05
CA PHE A 93 -17.99 -6.61 -9.50
C PHE A 93 -17.23 -6.86 -10.83
N LEU A 94 -16.64 -8.06 -10.99
CA LEU A 94 -16.15 -8.52 -12.29
C LEU A 94 -17.12 -9.57 -12.86
N ASP A 95 -17.61 -9.35 -14.08
CA ASP A 95 -18.49 -10.27 -14.80
C ASP A 95 -17.72 -11.50 -15.33
N THR A 96 -16.47 -11.30 -15.74
CA THR A 96 -15.62 -12.34 -16.37
C THR A 96 -14.23 -12.41 -15.73
N PRO A 97 -14.12 -12.62 -14.40
CA PRO A 97 -12.83 -12.68 -13.74
C PRO A 97 -12.02 -13.88 -14.26
N SER A 98 -10.77 -13.62 -14.61
CA SER A 98 -9.81 -14.61 -15.09
C SER A 98 -8.47 -14.36 -14.43
N VAL A 99 -7.90 -15.42 -13.85
CA VAL A 99 -6.56 -15.38 -13.26
C VAL A 99 -5.59 -16.15 -14.15
N SER A 100 -4.46 -15.54 -14.48
CA SER A 100 -3.34 -16.20 -15.16
C SER A 100 -2.07 -16.11 -14.33
N LYS A 101 -1.25 -17.16 -14.40
CA LYS A 101 0.09 -17.22 -13.84
C LYS A 101 1.03 -17.64 -14.96
N GLN A 102 2.11 -16.89 -15.17
CA GLN A 102 3.09 -17.20 -16.22
C GLN A 102 4.51 -17.00 -15.68
N GLY A 103 5.47 -17.71 -16.27
CA GLY A 103 6.88 -17.28 -16.19
C GLY A 103 7.01 -15.95 -16.92
N GLY A 104 7.55 -14.95 -16.23
CA GLY A 104 7.82 -13.64 -16.82
C GLY A 104 9.11 -13.63 -17.64
N LEU A 105 9.46 -12.45 -18.18
CA LEU A 105 10.52 -12.25 -19.15
C LEU A 105 11.89 -12.79 -18.68
N ASN A 106 12.20 -12.69 -17.39
CA ASN A 106 13.45 -13.19 -16.79
C ASN A 106 13.24 -14.43 -15.91
N ASN A 107 12.22 -15.25 -16.21
CA ASN A 107 11.74 -16.37 -15.36
C ASN A 107 11.19 -15.93 -13.99
N ALA A 108 11.10 -14.62 -13.74
CA ALA A 108 10.39 -14.07 -12.61
C ALA A 108 8.88 -14.28 -12.85
N GLY A 109 8.23 -15.14 -12.07
CA GLY A 109 6.79 -15.37 -12.26
C GLY A 109 5.97 -14.10 -12.01
N PHE A 110 4.87 -13.94 -12.74
CA PHE A 110 3.82 -12.97 -12.43
C PHE A 110 2.47 -13.67 -12.23
N VAL A 111 1.58 -13.01 -11.49
CA VAL A 111 0.16 -13.35 -11.43
C VAL A 111 -0.66 -12.16 -11.90
N GLN A 112 -1.77 -12.45 -12.58
CA GLN A 112 -2.64 -11.45 -13.14
C GLN A 112 -4.09 -11.83 -12.92
N LEU A 113 -4.90 -10.86 -12.50
CA LEU A 113 -6.35 -10.89 -12.52
C LEU A 113 -6.82 -9.93 -13.60
N SER A 114 -7.69 -10.39 -14.50
CA SER A 114 -8.32 -9.54 -15.52
C SER A 114 -9.80 -9.85 -15.62
N GLY A 115 -10.60 -8.91 -16.11
CA GLY A 115 -12.01 -9.16 -16.37
C GLY A 115 -12.78 -7.90 -16.76
N CYS A 116 -14.09 -8.08 -16.95
CA CYS A 116 -14.98 -6.98 -17.27
C CYS A 116 -15.66 -6.42 -16.02
N ILE A 117 -15.61 -5.09 -15.84
CA ILE A 117 -16.24 -4.39 -14.72
C ILE A 117 -17.76 -4.36 -14.94
N ASN A 118 -18.50 -4.78 -13.91
CA ASN A 118 -19.94 -4.58 -13.82
C ASN A 118 -20.21 -3.22 -13.16
N LEU A 119 -20.66 -2.23 -13.93
CA LEU A 119 -20.78 -0.84 -13.46
C LEU A 119 -21.96 -0.66 -12.49
N ASP A 120 -23.04 -1.43 -12.64
CA ASP A 120 -24.13 -1.56 -11.65
C ASP A 120 -23.65 -2.05 -10.27
N LYS A 121 -22.47 -2.69 -10.20
CA LYS A 121 -21.83 -3.19 -8.97
C LYS A 121 -20.62 -2.37 -8.55
N ALA A 122 -20.37 -1.23 -9.21
CA ALA A 122 -19.20 -0.37 -8.98
C ALA A 122 -19.58 1.09 -8.69
N PRO A 123 -20.27 1.38 -7.55
CA PRO A 123 -20.73 2.74 -7.22
C PRO A 123 -19.60 3.79 -7.10
N GLN A 124 -18.38 3.34 -6.80
CA GLN A 124 -17.17 4.15 -6.73
C GLN A 124 -16.71 4.69 -8.10
N LEU A 125 -17.12 4.04 -9.19
CA LEU A 125 -16.68 4.38 -10.53
C LEU A 125 -17.68 5.28 -11.25
N ILE A 126 -17.16 6.18 -12.09
CA ILE A 126 -17.97 6.91 -13.05
C ILE A 126 -17.97 6.12 -14.37
N PRO A 127 -19.13 5.67 -14.89
CA PRO A 127 -19.20 4.89 -16.13
C PRO A 127 -18.50 5.52 -17.33
N SER A 128 -18.50 6.84 -17.45
CA SER A 128 -17.88 7.58 -18.55
C SER A 128 -16.40 7.89 -18.35
N ASP A 129 -15.80 7.52 -17.21
CA ASP A 129 -14.38 7.77 -16.96
C ASP A 129 -13.52 6.88 -17.88
N LYS A 130 -12.57 7.52 -18.57
CA LYS A 130 -11.60 6.85 -19.43
C LYS A 130 -10.62 5.98 -18.65
N GLY A 131 -10.57 6.19 -17.33
CA GLY A 131 -9.81 5.35 -16.40
C GLY A 131 -8.35 5.76 -16.26
N GLY A 132 -7.56 4.85 -15.74
CA GLY A 132 -6.13 5.04 -15.51
C GLY A 132 -5.51 3.90 -14.73
N PHE A 133 -4.32 4.17 -14.20
CA PHE A 133 -3.47 3.16 -13.56
C PHE A 133 -3.15 3.48 -12.10
N TYR A 134 -3.20 2.48 -11.23
CA TYR A 134 -2.51 2.46 -9.93
C TYR A 134 -1.27 1.57 -10.06
N ARG A 135 -0.19 1.92 -9.36
CA ARG A 135 1.04 1.14 -9.43
C ARG A 135 1.87 1.34 -8.18
N SER A 136 2.55 0.29 -7.77
CA SER A 136 3.73 0.40 -6.93
C SER A 136 4.98 0.20 -7.78
N SER A 137 6.10 0.80 -7.38
CA SER A 137 7.41 0.46 -7.94
C SER A 137 8.33 0.07 -6.80
N SER A 138 9.31 -0.80 -7.09
CA SER A 138 10.43 -1.09 -6.18
C SER A 138 11.21 0.17 -5.76
N ALA A 139 11.12 1.23 -6.57
CA ALA A 139 11.90 2.45 -6.45
C ALA A 139 11.15 3.63 -5.79
N SER A 140 9.88 3.48 -5.38
CA SER A 140 9.09 4.62 -4.92
C SER A 140 8.28 4.30 -3.66
N VAL A 141 8.96 4.39 -2.52
CA VAL A 141 8.34 5.02 -1.35
C VAL A 141 8.59 6.52 -1.55
N ASP A 142 7.87 7.16 -2.48
CA ASP A 142 7.92 8.62 -2.57
C ASP A 142 7.13 9.14 -1.36
N PRO A 143 7.76 9.80 -0.38
CA PRO A 143 7.07 10.28 0.82
C PRO A 143 6.04 11.38 0.53
N ASN A 144 6.08 11.99 -0.67
CA ASN A 144 5.17 13.05 -1.12
C ASN A 144 4.07 12.55 -2.07
N MET A 145 4.22 11.36 -2.66
CA MET A 145 3.08 10.64 -3.24
C MET A 145 2.42 9.90 -2.08
N ASN A 146 1.19 10.27 -1.73
CA ASN A 146 0.43 9.64 -0.63
C ASN A 146 0.08 8.15 -0.87
N PHE A 147 0.76 7.50 -1.81
CA PHE A 147 0.72 6.07 -2.10
C PHE A 147 1.68 5.30 -1.18
N GLN A 148 1.64 5.57 0.13
CA GLN A 148 2.52 4.88 1.08
C GLN A 148 2.02 3.45 1.29
N GLY A 149 2.60 2.49 0.55
CA GLY A 149 2.68 1.10 0.99
C GLY A 149 1.73 0.10 0.36
N SER A 150 0.93 0.47 -0.65
CA SER A 150 0.23 -0.55 -1.45
C SER A 150 1.26 -1.37 -2.21
N ARG A 151 1.30 -2.66 -1.90
CA ARG A 151 2.14 -3.68 -2.52
C ARG A 151 1.26 -4.84 -2.93
N CYS A 152 1.73 -5.67 -3.85
CA CYS A 152 1.04 -6.93 -4.09
C CYS A 152 1.60 -8.04 -3.21
N GLU A 153 0.72 -8.76 -2.53
CA GLU A 153 1.10 -9.84 -1.62
C GLU A 153 1.94 -10.91 -2.35
N GLY A 154 3.19 -11.11 -1.89
CA GLY A 154 4.12 -12.07 -2.48
C GLY A 154 4.88 -11.60 -3.73
N TYR A 155 4.73 -10.34 -4.12
CA TYR A 155 5.38 -9.75 -5.30
C TYR A 155 6.04 -8.41 -4.97
N LYS A 156 7.09 -8.05 -5.72
CA LYS A 156 7.82 -6.79 -5.50
C LYS A 156 7.03 -5.56 -5.92
N GLN A 157 6.18 -5.69 -6.93
CA GLN A 157 5.43 -4.57 -7.48
C GLN A 157 4.13 -4.99 -8.14
N PHE A 158 3.31 -4.00 -8.48
CA PHE A 158 2.12 -4.24 -9.28
C PHE A 158 1.79 -3.07 -10.20
N VAL A 159 1.01 -3.39 -11.22
CA VAL A 159 0.28 -2.42 -12.03
C VAL A 159 -1.19 -2.84 -12.06
N GLU A 160 -2.06 -1.92 -11.70
CA GLU A 160 -3.50 -2.05 -11.80
C GLU A 160 -4.03 -1.03 -12.80
N CYS A 161 -4.88 -1.47 -13.72
CA CYS A 161 -5.55 -0.63 -14.68
C CYS A 161 -7.05 -0.79 -14.56
N VAL A 162 -7.74 0.34 -14.41
CA VAL A 162 -9.19 0.43 -14.25
C VAL A 162 -9.72 1.36 -15.32
N GLN A 163 -10.53 0.85 -16.24
CA GLN A 163 -11.13 1.60 -17.34
C GLN A 163 -12.65 1.43 -17.37
N PRO A 164 -13.40 2.26 -16.60
CA PRO A 164 -14.85 2.20 -16.54
C PRO A 164 -15.53 2.33 -17.91
N SER A 165 -15.10 3.27 -18.75
CA SER A 165 -15.70 3.50 -20.08
C SER A 165 -15.65 2.30 -21.01
N ASN A 166 -14.65 1.44 -20.84
CA ASN A 166 -14.47 0.21 -21.62
C ASN A 166 -14.86 -1.04 -20.82
N LYS A 167 -15.29 -0.85 -19.56
CA LYS A 167 -15.55 -1.92 -18.58
C LYS A 167 -14.36 -2.85 -18.41
N GLN A 168 -13.14 -2.36 -18.49
CA GLN A 168 -11.93 -3.20 -18.42
C GLN A 168 -11.24 -3.06 -17.07
N PHE A 169 -10.84 -4.20 -16.50
CA PHE A 169 -10.04 -4.27 -15.30
C PHE A 169 -8.86 -5.22 -15.50
N ILE A 170 -7.70 -4.84 -14.96
CA ILE A 170 -6.57 -5.75 -14.79
C ILE A 170 -5.73 -5.33 -13.58
N LEU A 171 -5.33 -6.31 -12.77
CA LEU A 171 -4.25 -6.20 -11.79
C LEU A 171 -3.18 -7.23 -12.17
N ARG A 172 -1.93 -6.80 -12.27
CA ARG A 172 -0.79 -7.69 -12.44
C ARG A 172 0.23 -7.44 -11.34
N CYS A 173 0.67 -8.51 -10.69
CA CYS A 173 1.71 -8.50 -9.69
C CYS A 173 2.95 -9.20 -10.23
N CYS A 174 4.11 -8.56 -10.11
CA CYS A 174 5.36 -9.03 -10.72
C CYS A 174 6.54 -8.93 -9.75
N ASN A 175 7.54 -9.78 -10.00
CA ASN A 175 8.85 -9.67 -9.36
C ASN A 175 9.89 -8.97 -10.23
N ASP A 176 9.57 -8.77 -11.52
CA ASP A 176 10.38 -8.05 -12.49
C ASP A 176 9.65 -6.80 -12.98
N GLU A 177 10.39 -5.72 -13.23
CA GLU A 177 9.88 -4.45 -13.76
C GLU A 177 9.43 -4.60 -15.22
N GLU A 178 10.08 -5.48 -15.98
CA GLU A 178 9.73 -5.74 -17.38
C GLU A 178 8.37 -6.44 -17.52
N ASP A 179 7.99 -7.25 -16.52
CA ASP A 179 6.69 -7.94 -16.48
C ASP A 179 5.54 -7.02 -16.03
N CYS A 180 5.88 -5.91 -15.36
CA CYS A 180 4.98 -4.88 -14.85
C CYS A 180 5.31 -3.53 -15.50
N PRO A 181 5.13 -3.39 -16.83
CA PRO A 181 5.51 -2.18 -17.55
C PRO A 181 4.80 -0.97 -16.95
N ALA A 182 5.57 0.07 -16.63
CA ALA A 182 5.04 1.33 -16.12
C ALA A 182 4.31 2.07 -17.25
N PRO A 183 2.97 2.14 -17.22
CA PRO A 183 2.23 2.79 -18.28
C PRO A 183 2.25 4.31 -18.10
N SER A 184 2.14 5.02 -19.22
CA SER A 184 2.04 6.48 -19.22
C SER A 184 0.58 6.91 -19.39
N GLY A 185 0.13 7.85 -18.57
CA GLY A 185 -1.13 8.58 -18.76
C GLY A 185 -2.39 7.70 -18.92
N SER A 186 -3.15 7.95 -19.99
CA SER A 186 -4.48 7.40 -20.29
C SER A 186 -4.49 6.24 -21.29
N GLN A 187 -3.37 5.51 -21.40
CA GLN A 187 -3.29 4.31 -22.25
C GLN A 187 -4.39 3.30 -21.91
N LYS A 188 -4.85 2.51 -22.90
CA LYS A 188 -5.82 1.45 -22.62
C LYS A 188 -5.15 0.31 -21.86
N CYS A 189 -5.89 -0.34 -20.95
CA CYS A 189 -5.40 -1.50 -20.23
C CYS A 189 -4.91 -2.59 -21.18
N SER A 190 -5.65 -2.80 -22.28
CA SER A 190 -5.32 -3.77 -23.33
C SER A 190 -4.01 -3.48 -24.07
N ASP A 191 -3.59 -2.22 -24.12
CA ASP A 191 -2.39 -1.79 -24.85
C ASP A 191 -1.13 -2.05 -24.00
N VAL A 192 -1.28 -2.07 -22.68
CA VAL A 192 -0.18 -2.21 -21.71
C VAL A 192 -0.03 -3.65 -21.25
N LEU A 193 -1.16 -4.32 -20.94
CA LEU A 193 -1.17 -5.65 -20.36
C LEU A 193 -2.16 -6.54 -21.13
N LYS A 194 -1.65 -7.62 -21.74
CA LYS A 194 -2.50 -8.64 -22.34
C LYS A 194 -3.31 -9.35 -21.26
N GLY A 195 -4.62 -9.51 -21.49
CA GLY A 195 -5.55 -10.09 -20.53
C GLY A 195 -6.84 -10.55 -21.20
N SER A 196 -7.74 -11.14 -20.41
CA SER A 196 -9.03 -11.64 -20.90
C SER A 196 -10.05 -10.51 -20.94
N TYR A 197 -10.06 -9.73 -22.04
CA TYR A 197 -10.96 -8.58 -22.23
C TYR A 197 -11.99 -8.74 -23.35
N GLY A 198 -12.00 -9.90 -24.03
CA GLY A 198 -12.58 -10.09 -25.36
C GLY A 198 -14.07 -9.78 -25.54
N ALA A 199 -14.83 -9.57 -24.46
CA ALA A 199 -16.26 -9.27 -24.52
C ALA A 199 -16.70 -8.15 -23.57
N CYS A 200 -15.80 -7.30 -23.07
CA CYS A 200 -16.20 -6.28 -22.07
C CYS A 200 -17.15 -5.20 -22.64
N ALA A 201 -17.19 -5.02 -23.96
CA ALA A 201 -18.18 -4.18 -24.62
C ALA A 201 -19.62 -4.72 -24.49
N GLU A 202 -19.80 -6.03 -24.22
CA GLU A 202 -21.08 -6.72 -24.05
C GLU A 202 -21.39 -7.03 -22.56
N ALA A 203 -20.43 -6.84 -21.66
CA ALA A 203 -20.64 -6.98 -20.21
C ALA A 203 -21.73 -6.00 -19.75
N ARG A 204 -22.58 -6.41 -18.80
CA ARG A 204 -23.83 -5.68 -18.50
C ARG A 204 -23.53 -4.26 -18.01
N THR A 205 -24.36 -3.29 -18.40
CA THR A 205 -24.40 -1.96 -17.76
C THR A 205 -24.92 -2.15 -16.35
#